data_AF-A0A4V6RBD1-F1
#
_entry.id   AF-A0A4V6RBD1-F1
#
_cell.length_a   1.000
_cell.length_b   1.000
_cell.length_c   1.000
_cell.angle_alpha   90.00
_cell.angle_beta   90.00
_cell.angle_gamma   90.00
#
_symmetry.space_group_name_H-M   'P 1'
#
loop_
_entity.id
_entity.type
_entity.pdbx_description
1 polymer ?
#
loop_
_entity_poly.entity_id
_entity_poly.type
_entity_poly.pdbx_seq_one_letter_code
_entity_poly.pdbx_strand_id
1 'polypeptide(L)'
;MTSAVLSSDAPLVAGDVARGVTRMLLRHDIAAIGEVPLDGGRRADLMALDARGNIVIVEIKVSRADLLGDAKWTDYLAHCDRFFWAVPEGFDLRPFEQEGFLPARAGLIVADRYDAAVVREAATVPLAGATRRKCTLAFARRAARRVTHLLDPEAEQVFQRK
;
A
#
# COMPACT_ATOMS: atom_id res chain seq x y z
N MET A 1 41.11 9.48 -2.83
CA MET A 1 39.99 9.91 -3.69
C MET A 1 38.70 9.47 -3.03
N THR A 2 38.01 10.40 -2.39
CA THR A 2 36.76 10.20 -1.67
C THR A 2 35.64 9.95 -2.69
N SER A 3 34.98 8.79 -2.59
CA SER A 3 33.83 8.44 -3.41
C SER A 3 32.69 9.41 -3.11
N ALA A 4 32.29 10.21 -4.08
CA ALA A 4 31.10 11.05 -3.97
C ALA A 4 29.88 10.13 -3.87
N VAL A 5 29.19 10.18 -2.73
CA VAL A 5 27.85 9.59 -2.60
C VAL A 5 26.95 10.44 -3.50
N LEU A 6 26.51 9.86 -4.61
CA LEU A 6 25.49 10.48 -5.46
C LEU A 6 24.17 10.47 -4.68
N SER A 7 23.90 11.52 -3.90
CA SER A 7 22.54 11.82 -3.48
C SER A 7 21.76 12.13 -4.76
N SER A 8 20.80 11.28 -5.13
CA SER A 8 19.95 11.59 -6.27
C SER A 8 18.93 12.63 -5.82
N ASP A 9 19.12 13.88 -6.23
CA ASP A 9 18.27 15.04 -5.92
C ASP A 9 16.90 15.01 -6.63
N ALA A 10 16.53 13.87 -7.21
CA ALA A 10 15.26 13.70 -7.91
C ALA A 10 14.13 13.51 -6.89
N PRO A 11 12.96 14.17 -7.07
CA PRO A 11 11.80 13.98 -6.22
C PRO A 11 11.40 12.50 -6.15
N LEU A 12 11.09 12.02 -4.95
CA LEU A 12 10.63 10.64 -4.74
C LEU A 12 9.30 10.41 -5.47
N VAL A 13 9.23 9.31 -6.21
CA VAL A 13 8.02 8.89 -6.95
C VAL A 13 7.27 7.80 -6.19
N ALA A 14 6.03 7.49 -6.61
CA ALA A 14 5.19 6.51 -5.92
C ALA A 14 5.87 5.13 -5.78
N GLY A 15 6.64 4.72 -6.79
CA GLY A 15 7.43 3.48 -6.74
C GLY A 15 8.54 3.49 -5.68
N ASP A 16 9.15 4.63 -5.38
CA ASP A 16 10.15 4.75 -4.30
C ASP A 16 9.46 4.54 -2.94
N VAL A 17 8.36 5.26 -2.69
CA VAL A 17 7.56 5.14 -1.46
C VAL A 17 7.04 3.71 -1.29
N ALA A 18 6.49 3.11 -2.35
CA ALA A 18 5.99 1.73 -2.32
C ALA A 18 7.08 0.72 -1.91
N ARG A 19 8.32 0.95 -2.37
CA ARG A 19 9.47 0.11 -2.05
C ARG A 19 9.86 0.23 -0.58
N GLY A 20 9.96 1.44 -0.05
CA GLY A 20 10.25 1.67 1.37
C GLY A 20 9.18 1.04 2.27
N VAL A 21 7.91 1.29 1.96
CA VAL A 21 6.77 0.74 2.72
C VAL A 21 6.76 -0.78 2.69
N THR A 22 6.95 -1.39 1.51
CA THR A 22 6.98 -2.87 1.39
C THR A 22 8.08 -3.49 2.24
N ARG A 23 9.27 -2.87 2.28
CA ARG A 23 10.37 -3.34 3.12
C ARG A 23 10.06 -3.22 4.60
N MET A 24 9.52 -2.07 5.04
CA MET A 24 9.10 -1.86 6.41
C MET A 24 8.07 -2.92 6.83
N LEU A 25 7.02 -3.11 6.03
CA LEU A 25 5.99 -4.13 6.28
C LEU A 25 6.59 -5.54 6.41
N LEU A 26 7.50 -5.92 5.50
CA LEU A 26 8.14 -7.23 5.54
C LEU A 26 8.97 -7.45 6.81
N ARG A 27 9.69 -6.43 7.31
CA ARG A 27 10.41 -6.53 8.60
C ARG A 27 9.48 -6.76 9.79
N HIS A 28 8.21 -6.40 9.67
CA HIS A 28 7.18 -6.64 10.67
C HIS A 28 6.38 -7.93 10.41
N ASP A 29 6.85 -8.81 9.53
CA ASP A 29 6.16 -10.05 9.13
C ASP A 29 4.77 -9.79 8.50
N ILE A 30 4.68 -8.70 7.73
CA ILE A 30 3.48 -8.32 6.98
C ILE A 30 3.81 -8.35 5.49
N ALA A 31 3.26 -9.33 4.76
CA ALA A 31 3.53 -9.51 3.35
C ALA A 31 2.63 -8.62 2.49
N ALA A 32 3.20 -7.83 1.59
CA ALA A 32 2.47 -6.89 0.73
C ALA A 32 2.53 -7.27 -0.76
N ILE A 33 1.49 -6.92 -1.49
CA ILE A 33 1.48 -6.88 -2.96
C ILE A 33 0.91 -5.53 -3.41
N GLY A 34 1.49 -4.94 -4.47
CA GLY A 34 1.03 -3.64 -4.97
C GLY A 34 -0.15 -3.71 -5.94
N GLU A 35 -0.76 -2.57 -6.28
CA GLU A 35 -1.76 -2.43 -7.35
C GLU A 35 -2.89 -3.49 -7.28
N VAL A 36 -3.62 -3.54 -6.17
CA VAL A 36 -4.64 -4.58 -5.92
C VAL A 36 -6.04 -4.07 -6.21
N PRO A 37 -6.74 -4.63 -7.22
CA PRO A 37 -8.14 -4.30 -7.46
C PRO A 37 -9.02 -4.74 -6.29
N LEU A 38 -9.84 -3.81 -5.80
CA LEU A 38 -10.85 -4.02 -4.78
C LEU A 38 -12.24 -4.10 -5.42
N ASP A 39 -13.23 -4.49 -4.63
CA ASP A 39 -14.62 -4.35 -5.10
C ASP A 39 -14.97 -2.86 -5.28
N GLY A 40 -15.97 -2.56 -6.11
CA GLY A 40 -16.35 -1.18 -6.40
C GLY A 40 -15.43 -0.44 -7.38
N GLY A 41 -14.50 -1.15 -8.04
CA GLY A 41 -13.66 -0.59 -9.09
C GLY A 41 -12.45 0.21 -8.58
N ARG A 42 -12.16 0.14 -7.27
CA ARG A 42 -10.95 0.73 -6.67
C ARG A 42 -9.73 -0.13 -6.89
N ARG A 43 -8.56 0.47 -6.70
CA ARG A 43 -7.28 -0.22 -6.68
C ARG A 43 -6.46 0.33 -5.52
N ALA A 44 -6.06 -0.55 -4.61
CA ALA A 44 -5.15 -0.19 -3.53
C ALA A 44 -3.72 -0.15 -4.05
N ASP A 45 -2.95 0.88 -3.68
CA ASP A 45 -1.53 0.97 -4.05
C ASP A 45 -0.74 -0.18 -3.43
N LEU A 46 -0.96 -0.46 -2.14
CA LEU A 46 -0.51 -1.69 -1.48
C LEU A 46 -1.66 -2.31 -0.68
N MET A 47 -1.78 -3.63 -0.77
CA MET A 47 -2.53 -4.45 0.17
C MET A 47 -1.54 -5.39 0.85
N ALA A 48 -1.68 -5.58 2.15
CA ALA A 48 -0.80 -6.45 2.92
C ALA A 48 -1.57 -7.34 3.90
N LEU A 49 -0.95 -8.46 4.26
CA LEU A 49 -1.53 -9.49 5.12
C LEU A 49 -0.52 -9.84 6.22
N ASP A 50 -0.96 -9.77 7.48
CA ASP A 50 -0.15 -10.21 8.62
C ASP A 50 -0.40 -11.70 8.96
N ALA A 51 0.43 -12.25 9.86
CA ALA A 51 0.31 -13.65 10.32
C ALA A 51 -1.01 -13.99 11.03
N ARG A 52 -1.79 -12.99 11.47
CA ARG A 52 -3.11 -13.16 12.10
C ARG A 52 -4.26 -13.04 11.10
N GLY A 53 -3.95 -12.76 9.84
CA GLY A 53 -4.93 -12.54 8.78
C GLY A 53 -5.58 -11.15 8.81
N ASN A 54 -4.97 -10.17 9.49
CA ASN A 54 -5.36 -8.78 9.37
C ASN A 54 -4.89 -8.23 8.03
N ILE A 55 -5.76 -7.44 7.42
CA ILE A 55 -5.54 -6.82 6.13
C ILE A 55 -5.19 -5.36 6.34
N VAL A 56 -4.07 -4.96 5.76
CA VAL A 56 -3.62 -3.57 5.74
C VAL A 56 -3.76 -3.04 4.32
N ILE A 57 -4.35 -1.86 4.18
CA ILE A 57 -4.29 -1.08 2.93
C ILE A 57 -3.38 0.12 3.17
N VAL A 58 -2.49 0.39 2.22
CA VAL A 58 -1.68 1.60 2.19
C VAL A 58 -1.92 2.33 0.87
N GLU A 59 -2.35 3.59 0.95
CA GLU A 59 -2.48 4.49 -0.20
C GLU A 59 -1.33 5.48 -0.22
N ILE A 60 -0.64 5.58 -1.34
CA ILE A 60 0.57 6.38 -1.53
C ILE A 60 0.20 7.71 -2.16
N LYS A 61 0.61 8.81 -1.52
CA LYS A 61 0.42 10.17 -2.05
C LYS A 61 1.76 10.88 -2.17
N VAL A 62 2.17 11.17 -3.41
CA VAL A 62 3.46 11.85 -3.68
C VAL A 62 3.30 13.34 -3.98
N SER A 63 2.07 13.84 -4.08
CA SER A 63 1.81 15.27 -4.15
C SER A 63 0.53 15.66 -3.38
N ARG A 64 0.39 16.95 -3.06
CA ARG A 64 -0.85 17.48 -2.49
C ARG A 64 -2.05 17.33 -3.45
N ALA A 65 -1.83 17.45 -4.75
CA ALA A 65 -2.88 17.27 -5.75
C ALA A 65 -3.40 15.82 -5.78
N ASP A 66 -2.48 14.85 -5.67
CA ASP A 66 -2.81 13.43 -5.55
C ASP A 66 -3.63 13.14 -4.28
N LEU A 67 -3.19 13.69 -3.13
CA LEU A 67 -3.94 13.57 -1.87
C LEU A 67 -5.37 14.13 -1.98
N LEU A 68 -5.52 15.34 -2.52
CA LEU A 68 -6.82 16.01 -2.63
C LEU A 68 -7.72 15.43 -3.74
N GLY A 69 -7.15 14.72 -4.71
CA GLY A 69 -7.89 14.03 -5.77
C GLY A 69 -8.63 12.78 -5.28
N ASP A 70 -8.22 12.21 -4.15
CA ASP A 70 -8.77 10.97 -3.61
C ASP A 70 -10.01 11.20 -2.73
N ALA A 71 -11.05 11.77 -3.32
CA ALA A 71 -12.27 12.15 -2.60
C ALA A 71 -13.11 10.96 -2.11
N LYS A 72 -12.74 9.72 -2.47
CA LYS A 72 -13.51 8.51 -2.14
C LYS A 72 -12.63 7.45 -1.45
N TRP A 73 -11.54 7.88 -0.82
CA TRP A 73 -10.62 7.04 -0.08
C TRP A 73 -11.29 6.24 1.06
N THR A 74 -12.42 6.72 1.59
CA THR A 74 -13.18 6.01 2.63
C THR A 74 -13.76 4.68 2.11
N ASP A 75 -13.94 4.50 0.80
CA ASP A 75 -14.38 3.24 0.19
C ASP A 75 -13.42 2.09 0.54
N TYR A 76 -12.13 2.39 0.74
CA TYR A 76 -11.09 1.41 1.01
C TYR A 76 -11.21 0.83 2.43
N LEU A 77 -11.84 1.55 3.36
CA LEU A 77 -12.01 1.11 4.75
C LEU A 77 -12.87 -0.16 4.88
N ALA A 78 -13.72 -0.44 3.88
CA ALA A 78 -14.49 -1.68 3.82
C ALA A 78 -13.64 -2.92 3.47
N HIS A 79 -12.37 -2.73 3.11
CA HIS A 79 -11.47 -3.77 2.60
C HIS A 79 -10.24 -4.02 3.48
N CYS A 80 -10.08 -3.32 4.60
CA CYS A 80 -8.94 -3.47 5.50
C CYS A 80 -9.30 -3.36 6.98
N ASP A 81 -8.52 -4.03 7.83
CA ASP A 81 -8.55 -3.81 9.27
C ASP A 81 -7.84 -2.51 9.65
N ARG A 82 -6.74 -2.20 8.93
CA ARG A 82 -5.92 -1.01 9.15
C ARG A 82 -5.69 -0.30 7.82
N PHE A 83 -5.83 1.02 7.82
CA PHE A 83 -5.60 1.87 6.66
C PHE A 83 -4.48 2.85 6.99
N PHE A 84 -3.52 2.98 6.07
CA PHE A 84 -2.46 3.96 6.16
C PHE A 84 -2.40 4.83 4.91
N TRP A 85 -2.13 6.12 5.11
CA TRP A 85 -1.51 6.94 4.09
C TRP A 85 0.00 6.70 4.12
N ALA A 86 0.64 6.70 2.95
CA ALA A 86 2.09 6.72 2.80
C ALA A 86 2.51 7.91 1.94
N VAL A 87 3.50 8.67 2.41
CA VAL A 87 4.00 9.87 1.72
C VAL A 87 5.53 9.88 1.70
N PRO A 88 6.16 10.56 0.73
CA PRO A 88 7.60 10.71 0.73
C PRO A 88 8.08 11.59 1.90
N GLU A 89 9.36 11.44 2.27
CA GLU A 89 10.02 12.42 3.15
C GLU A 89 9.88 13.85 2.58
N GLY A 90 9.63 14.82 3.46
CA GLY A 90 9.43 16.23 3.09
C GLY A 90 8.00 16.60 2.66
N PHE A 91 7.06 15.64 2.62
CA PHE A 91 5.66 15.92 2.37
C PHE A 91 5.01 16.72 3.52
N ASP A 92 4.16 17.70 3.20
CA ASP A 92 3.42 18.47 4.20
C ASP A 92 2.37 17.59 4.88
N LEU A 93 2.59 17.25 6.16
CA LEU A 93 1.72 16.33 6.90
C LEU A 93 0.46 16.99 7.49
N ARG A 94 0.41 18.33 7.57
CA ARG A 94 -0.70 19.07 8.20
C ARG A 94 -2.09 18.74 7.63
N PRO A 95 -2.27 18.45 6.33
CA PRO A 95 -3.58 18.03 5.80
C PRO A 95 -4.13 16.78 6.49
N PHE A 96 -3.27 15.82 6.87
CA PHE A 96 -3.70 14.56 7.50
C PHE A 96 -4.22 14.73 8.92
N GLU A 97 -4.15 15.93 9.51
CA GLU A 97 -4.75 16.27 10.81
C GLU A 97 -6.20 16.75 10.68
N GLN A 98 -6.68 16.99 9.46
CA GLN A 98 -8.04 17.46 9.24
C GLN A 98 -9.04 16.31 9.38
N GLU A 99 -10.23 16.60 9.91
CA GLU A 99 -11.29 15.62 10.16
C GLU A 99 -11.63 14.77 8.92
N GLY A 100 -11.60 15.36 7.72
CA GLY A 100 -11.87 14.65 6.45
C GLY A 100 -10.89 13.51 6.12
N PHE A 101 -9.71 13.48 6.73
CA PHE A 101 -8.73 12.39 6.60
C PHE A 101 -8.76 11.42 7.77
N LEU A 102 -9.71 11.58 8.70
CA LEU A 102 -9.98 10.72 9.84
C LEU A 102 -8.70 10.32 10.61
N PRO A 103 -7.94 11.27 11.21
CA PRO A 103 -6.67 10.99 11.86
C PRO A 103 -6.75 9.96 13.01
N ALA A 104 -7.92 9.82 13.64
CA ALA A 104 -8.17 8.78 14.65
C ALA A 104 -8.34 7.36 14.06
N ARG A 105 -8.62 7.25 12.75
CA ARG A 105 -8.80 5.98 12.02
C ARG A 105 -7.59 5.63 11.15
N ALA A 106 -7.11 6.60 10.37
CA ALA A 106 -6.06 6.43 9.37
C ALA A 106 -4.67 6.69 9.96
N GLY A 107 -3.79 5.70 9.81
CA GLY A 107 -2.38 5.86 10.12
C GLY A 107 -1.64 6.65 9.04
N LEU A 108 -0.40 7.01 9.34
CA LEU A 108 0.47 7.76 8.44
C LEU A 108 1.87 7.17 8.47
N ILE A 109 2.39 6.90 7.28
CA ILE A 109 3.73 6.39 7.03
C ILE A 109 4.50 7.45 6.23
N VAL A 110 5.74 7.70 6.62
CA VAL A 110 6.71 8.45 5.82
C VAL A 110 7.75 7.47 5.30
N ALA A 111 8.07 7.54 4.01
CA ALA A 111 8.97 6.60 3.37
C ALA A 111 9.89 7.26 2.34
N ASP A 112 11.01 6.59 2.07
CA ASP A 112 11.85 6.82 0.90
C ASP A 112 12.02 5.49 0.13
N ARG A 113 12.99 5.43 -0.79
CA ARG A 113 13.28 4.21 -1.57
C ARG A 113 13.99 3.11 -0.79
N TYR A 114 14.47 3.43 0.40
CA TYR A 114 15.26 2.54 1.25
C TYR A 114 14.38 1.92 2.33
N ASP A 115 13.57 2.74 3.00
CA ASP A 115 12.79 2.36 4.16
C ASP A 115 11.51 3.21 4.37
N ALA A 116 10.75 2.90 5.42
CA ALA A 116 9.62 3.66 5.89
C ALA A 116 9.49 3.61 7.43
N ALA A 117 8.80 4.61 7.98
CA ALA A 117 8.46 4.71 9.39
C ALA A 117 6.99 5.08 9.57
N VAL A 118 6.32 4.41 10.51
CA VAL A 118 4.98 4.78 10.96
C VAL A 118 5.11 6.00 11.88
N VAL A 119 4.62 7.16 11.44
CA VAL A 119 4.62 8.40 12.24
C VAL A 119 3.30 8.60 12.97
N ARG A 120 2.23 7.93 12.53
CA ARG A 120 0.96 7.80 13.24
C ARG A 120 0.39 6.41 13.06
N GLU A 121 0.08 5.74 14.17
CA GLU A 121 -0.53 4.42 14.13
C GLU A 121 -1.96 4.46 13.57
N ALA A 122 -2.31 3.50 12.72
CA ALA A 122 -3.68 3.28 12.29
C ALA A 122 -4.47 2.53 13.38
N ALA A 123 -5.71 2.97 13.63
CA ALA A 123 -6.64 2.19 14.44
C ALA A 123 -6.93 0.83 13.77
N THR A 124 -7.19 -0.18 14.58
CA THR A 124 -7.64 -1.49 14.08
C THR A 124 -9.15 -1.56 14.19
N VAL A 125 -9.84 -1.64 13.06
CA VAL A 125 -11.29 -1.86 12.99
C VAL A 125 -11.52 -3.17 12.24
N PRO A 126 -11.90 -4.25 12.94
CA PRO A 126 -11.96 -5.57 12.33
C PRO A 126 -12.92 -5.67 11.15
N LEU A 127 -12.47 -6.29 10.06
CA LEU A 127 -13.35 -6.73 8.98
C LEU A 127 -14.30 -7.83 9.44
N ALA A 128 -15.53 -7.77 8.93
CA ALA A 128 -16.48 -8.88 9.00
C ALA A 128 -15.87 -10.15 8.39
N GLY A 129 -16.15 -11.31 8.98
CA GLY A 129 -15.51 -12.58 8.59
C GLY A 129 -15.68 -12.95 7.11
N ALA A 130 -16.86 -12.70 6.53
CA ALA A 130 -17.10 -12.93 5.11
C ALA A 130 -16.23 -12.03 4.21
N THR A 131 -16.13 -10.75 4.54
CA THR A 131 -15.28 -9.78 3.84
C THR A 131 -13.80 -10.15 3.95
N ARG A 132 -13.33 -10.49 5.16
CA ARG A 132 -11.96 -10.96 5.39
C ARG A 132 -11.62 -12.17 4.53
N ARG A 133 -12.49 -13.18 4.50
CA ARG A 133 -12.30 -14.39 3.68
C ARG A 133 -12.18 -14.02 2.20
N LYS A 134 -13.08 -13.16 1.71
CA LYS A 134 -13.07 -12.70 0.31
C LYS A 134 -11.76 -11.99 -0.04
N CYS A 135 -11.38 -10.98 0.75
CA CYS A 135 -10.17 -10.20 0.53
C CYS A 135 -8.90 -11.06 0.63
N THR A 136 -8.82 -11.97 1.61
CA THR A 136 -7.67 -12.89 1.78
C THR A 136 -7.52 -13.83 0.58
N LEU A 137 -8.63 -14.44 0.12
CA LEU A 137 -8.60 -15.32 -1.06
C LEU A 137 -8.16 -14.53 -2.31
N ALA A 138 -8.65 -13.31 -2.46
CA ALA A 138 -8.31 -12.46 -3.60
C ALA A 138 -6.83 -12.02 -3.57
N PHE A 139 -6.30 -11.68 -2.40
CA PHE A 139 -4.88 -11.41 -2.17
C PHE A 139 -4.03 -12.63 -2.55
N ALA A 140 -4.34 -13.81 -1.98
CA ALA A 140 -3.58 -15.04 -2.19
C ALA A 140 -3.53 -15.45 -3.67
N ARG A 141 -4.68 -15.42 -4.36
CA ARG A 141 -4.74 -15.76 -5.79
C ARG A 141 -3.95 -14.78 -6.67
N ARG A 142 -3.93 -13.48 -6.32
CA ARG A 142 -3.16 -12.47 -7.06
C ARG A 142 -1.67 -12.61 -6.82
N ALA A 143 -1.26 -12.81 -5.56
CA ALA A 143 0.13 -13.09 -5.22
C ALA A 143 0.65 -14.33 -5.96
N ALA A 144 -0.10 -15.43 -5.92
CA ALA A 144 0.24 -16.66 -6.62
C ALA A 144 0.37 -16.46 -8.14
N ARG A 145 -0.59 -15.77 -8.78
CA ARG A 145 -0.51 -15.46 -10.22
C ARG A 145 0.72 -14.64 -10.59
N ARG A 146 1.08 -13.65 -9.76
CA ARG A 146 2.28 -12.85 -9.99
C ARG A 146 3.54 -13.70 -9.90
N VAL A 147 3.64 -14.59 -8.92
CA VAL A 147 4.75 -15.54 -8.81
C VAL A 147 4.78 -16.48 -10.02
N THR A 148 3.64 -17.02 -10.44
CA THR A 148 3.56 -17.84 -11.66
C THR A 148 4.07 -17.07 -12.87
N HIS A 149 3.63 -15.83 -13.09
CA HIS A 149 4.08 -15.02 -14.22
C HIS A 149 5.56 -14.64 -14.15
N LEU A 150 6.12 -14.45 -12.95
CA LEU A 150 7.55 -14.22 -12.76
C LEU A 150 8.39 -15.46 -13.10
N LEU A 151 7.87 -16.66 -12.81
CA LEU A 151 8.55 -17.93 -13.08
C LEU A 151 8.34 -18.41 -14.52
N ASP A 152 7.18 -18.12 -15.09
CA ASP A 152 6.76 -18.47 -16.44
C ASP A 152 5.95 -17.32 -17.06
N PRO A 153 6.61 -16.38 -17.77
CA PRO A 153 5.96 -15.26 -18.42
C PRO A 153 4.94 -15.65 -19.51
N GLU A 154 5.02 -16.87 -20.05
CA GLU A 154 4.13 -17.39 -21.10
C GLU A 154 2.90 -18.12 -20.54
N ALA A 155 2.88 -18.44 -19.25
CA ALA A 155 1.82 -19.22 -18.59
C ALA A 155 0.40 -18.73 -18.89
N GLU A 156 0.19 -17.41 -18.98
CA GLU A 156 -1.14 -16.84 -19.24
C GLU A 156 -1.46 -16.71 -20.75
N GLN A 157 -0.44 -16.65 -21.62
CA GLN A 157 -0.63 -16.56 -23.07
C GLN A 157 -1.20 -17.86 -23.66
N VAL A 158 -0.90 -19.00 -23.03
CA VAL A 158 -1.46 -20.32 -23.38
C VAL A 158 -2.99 -20.32 -23.33
N PHE A 159 -3.60 -19.49 -22.47
CA PHE A 159 -5.06 -19.43 -22.28
C PHE A 159 -5.75 -18.29 -23.04
N GLN A 160 -5.00 -17.28 -23.52
CA GLN A 160 -5.51 -16.14 -24.28
C GLN A 160 -5.61 -16.42 -25.79
N ARG A 161 -5.09 -17.55 -26.27
CA ARG A 161 -5.26 -18.03 -27.65
C ARG A 161 -6.55 -18.86 -27.78
N LYS A 162 -7.71 -18.22 -27.68
CA LYS A 162 -9.01 -18.70 -28.16
C LYS A 162 -9.81 -17.51 -28.66
#